data_AF-A0A349DJJ6-F1
#
_entry.id   AF-A0A349DJJ6-F1
#
_cell.length_a   1.000
_cell.length_b   1.000
_cell.length_c   1.000
_cell.angle_alpha   90.00
_cell.angle_beta   90.00
_cell.angle_gamma   90.00
#
_symmetry.space_group_name_H-M   'P 1'
#
loop_
_entity.id
_entity.type
_entity.pdbx_description
1 polymer ?
#
loop_
_entity_poly.entity_id
_entity_poly.type
_entity_poly.pdbx_seq_one_letter_code
_entity_poly.pdbx_strand_id
1 'polypeptide(L)'
;QNDWMAARKTEFSREGWLACTIHSILYTLPFYFFFSPKTCAIILVTHFLIDKFQLALYWIRLINWRKQSTNYGFSEKKPEWVAMWLFVIIDNSFHLIINYAAITNFN
;
A
#
# COMPACT_ATOMS: atom_id res chain seq x y z
N GLN A 1 -1.92 -3.84 11.52
CA GLN A 1 -1.12 -4.80 10.74
C GLN A 1 -0.42 -5.75 11.69
N ASN A 2 -0.35 -7.04 11.37
CA ASN A 2 0.44 -8.05 12.08
C ASN A 2 1.38 -8.75 11.09
N ASP A 3 2.24 -9.63 11.58
CA ASP A 3 3.23 -10.35 10.78
C ASP A 3 2.60 -11.14 9.61
N TRP A 4 1.53 -11.88 9.90
CA TRP A 4 0.77 -12.63 8.89
C TRP A 4 0.27 -11.75 7.74
N MET A 5 -0.36 -10.61 8.06
CA MET A 5 -0.83 -9.66 7.04
C MET A 5 0.34 -9.13 6.20
N ALA A 6 1.44 -8.74 6.86
CA ALA A 6 2.59 -8.16 6.19
C ALA A 6 3.26 -9.15 5.23
N ALA A 7 3.40 -10.42 5.64
CA ALA A 7 4.03 -11.45 4.82
C ALA A 7 3.16 -11.91 3.64
N ARG A 8 1.83 -11.93 3.79
CA ARG A 8 0.93 -12.60 2.83
C ARG A 8 0.15 -11.67 1.92
N LYS A 9 -0.07 -10.39 2.28
CA LYS A 9 -1.02 -9.50 1.57
C LYS A 9 -0.78 -9.38 0.06
N THR A 10 0.47 -9.53 -0.37
CA THR A 10 0.89 -9.39 -1.78
C THR A 10 0.72 -10.67 -2.60
N GLU A 11 0.48 -11.82 -1.98
CA GLU A 11 0.34 -13.11 -2.68
C GLU A 11 -1.02 -13.24 -3.38
N PHE A 12 -1.05 -13.82 -4.59
CA PHE A 12 -2.30 -14.14 -5.31
C PHE A 12 -2.92 -15.48 -4.88
N SER A 13 -2.65 -15.91 -3.64
CA SER A 13 -3.29 -17.06 -2.99
C SER A 13 -4.58 -16.61 -2.29
N ARG A 14 -5.51 -17.54 -2.01
CA ARG A 14 -6.73 -17.23 -1.23
C ARG A 14 -6.38 -16.58 0.11
N GLU A 15 -5.32 -17.07 0.76
CA GLU A 15 -4.80 -16.50 1.99
C GLU A 15 -4.31 -15.06 1.80
N GLY A 16 -3.53 -14.78 0.75
CA GLY A 16 -3.06 -13.43 0.48
C GLY A 16 -4.19 -12.44 0.16
N TRP A 17 -5.26 -12.89 -0.52
CA TRP A 17 -6.48 -12.09 -0.68
C TRP A 17 -7.15 -11.78 0.67
N LEU A 18 -7.30 -12.77 1.55
CA LEU A 18 -7.87 -12.57 2.88
C LEU A 18 -7.00 -11.65 3.75
N ALA A 19 -5.68 -11.85 3.74
CA ALA A 19 -4.72 -11.03 4.48
C ALA A 19 -4.80 -9.55 4.07
N CYS A 20 -4.82 -9.26 2.77
CA CYS A 20 -4.93 -7.90 2.27
C CYS A 20 -6.30 -7.26 2.56
N THR A 21 -7.38 -8.03 2.46
CA THR A 21 -8.73 -7.54 2.78
C THR A 21 -8.85 -7.19 4.26
N ILE A 22 -8.46 -8.09 5.16
CA ILE A 22 -8.49 -7.82 6.61
C ILE A 22 -7.59 -6.63 6.95
N HIS A 23 -6.40 -6.57 6.36
CA HIS A 23 -5.50 -5.43 6.52
C HIS A 23 -6.16 -4.10 6.15
N SER A 24 -6.77 -4.04 4.97
CA SER A 24 -7.40 -2.82 4.45
C SER A 24 -8.62 -2.42 5.26
N ILE A 25 -9.45 -3.38 5.71
CA ILE A 25 -10.59 -3.11 6.59
C ILE A 25 -10.13 -2.53 7.93
N LEU A 26 -9.13 -3.15 8.57
CA LEU A 26 -8.59 -2.66 9.83
C LEU A 26 -7.94 -1.28 9.69
N TYR A 27 -7.32 -1.00 8.55
CA TYR A 27 -6.78 0.32 8.23
C TYR A 27 -7.88 1.38 8.07
N THR A 28 -8.98 1.06 7.39
CA THR A 28 -10.09 2.00 7.16
C THR A 28 -10.98 2.17 8.39
N LEU A 29 -11.02 1.20 9.31
CA LEU A 29 -11.92 1.22 10.47
C LEU A 29 -11.88 2.53 11.28
N PRO A 30 -10.71 3.13 11.60
CA PRO A 30 -10.67 4.41 12.31
C PRO A 30 -11.31 5.57 11.54
N PHE A 31 -11.23 5.57 10.19
CA PHE A 31 -11.81 6.63 9.35
C PHE A 31 -13.35 6.60 9.41
N TYR A 32 -13.95 5.43 9.62
CA TYR A 32 -15.40 5.27 9.70
C TYR A 32 -16.03 6.06 10.86
N PHE A 33 -15.27 6.37 11.91
CA PHE A 33 -15.76 7.18 13.02
C PHE A 33 -15.88 8.67 12.68
N PHE A 34 -15.19 9.14 11.63
CA PHE A 34 -15.05 10.57 11.35
C PHE A 34 -15.59 10.98 9.97
N PHE A 35 -15.68 10.06 9.01
CA PHE A 35 -15.96 10.39 7.62
C PHE A 35 -17.15 9.62 7.04
N SER A 36 -17.73 10.15 5.97
CA SER A 36 -18.87 9.54 5.28
C SER A 36 -18.57 8.12 4.78
N PRO A 37 -19.59 7.23 4.64
CA PRO A 37 -19.40 5.89 4.09
C PRO A 37 -18.78 5.90 2.69
N LYS A 38 -19.07 6.95 1.89
CA LYS A 38 -18.49 7.14 0.56
C LYS A 38 -16.98 7.38 0.62
N THR A 39 -16.53 8.27 1.51
CA THR A 39 -15.09 8.51 1.74
C THR A 39 -14.40 7.25 2.23
N CYS A 40 -15.00 6.54 3.19
CA CYS A 40 -14.44 5.29 3.71
C CYS A 40 -14.35 4.21 2.63
N ALA A 41 -15.34 4.09 1.75
CA ALA A 41 -15.30 3.16 0.63
C ALA A 41 -14.15 3.47 -0.34
N ILE A 42 -13.90 4.74 -0.64
CA ILE A 42 -12.77 5.16 -1.48
C ILE A 42 -11.43 4.80 -0.81
N ILE A 43 -11.27 5.13 0.48
CA ILE A 43 -10.05 4.80 1.24
C ILE A 43 -9.83 3.29 1.28
N LEU A 44 -10.87 2.50 1.57
CA LEU A 44 -10.77 1.04 1.62
C LEU A 44 -10.33 0.44 0.29
N VAL A 45 -11.00 0.82 -0.81
CA VAL A 45 -10.72 0.27 -2.14
C VAL A 45 -9.32 0.67 -2.59
N THR A 46 -8.95 1.94 -2.41
CA THR A 46 -7.64 2.43 -2.86
C THR A 46 -6.49 1.85 -2.04
N HIS A 47 -6.63 1.76 -0.71
CA HIS A 47 -5.66 1.11 0.17
C HIS A 47 -5.44 -0.35 -0.25
N PHE A 48 -6.54 -1.07 -0.48
CA PHE A 48 -6.49 -2.45 -0.94
C PHE A 48 -5.74 -2.60 -2.26
N LEU A 49 -6.04 -1.75 -3.26
CA LEU A 49 -5.39 -1.81 -4.57
C LEU A 49 -3.89 -1.49 -4.49
N ILE A 50 -3.49 -0.46 -3.73
CA ILE A 50 -2.08 -0.09 -3.56
C ILE A 50 -1.29 -1.26 -3.01
N ASP A 51 -1.76 -1.84 -1.91
CA ASP A 51 -1.07 -2.92 -1.20
C ASP A 51 -1.07 -4.22 -2.00
N LYS A 52 -2.22 -4.62 -2.53
CA LYS A 52 -2.38 -5.92 -3.20
C LYS A 52 -1.51 -6.02 -4.42
N PHE A 53 -1.46 -4.95 -5.21
CA PHE A 53 -0.74 -4.91 -6.48
C PHE A 53 0.65 -4.28 -6.34
N GLN A 54 1.08 -3.94 -5.12
CA GLN A 54 2.39 -3.37 -4.83
C GLN A 54 2.68 -2.15 -5.72
N LEU A 55 1.73 -1.21 -5.82
CA LEU A 55 1.82 -0.09 -6.77
C LEU A 55 3.08 0.77 -6.54
N ALA A 56 3.50 0.92 -5.29
CA ALA A 56 4.76 1.57 -4.94
C ALA A 56 5.98 0.91 -5.58
N LEU A 57 6.03 -0.43 -5.63
CA LEU A 57 7.14 -1.17 -6.26
C LEU A 57 7.20 -0.92 -7.77
N TYR A 58 6.05 -0.93 -8.43
CA TYR A 58 5.95 -0.62 -9.87
C TYR A 58 6.34 0.83 -10.16
N TRP A 59 5.91 1.77 -9.32
CA TRP A 59 6.31 3.17 -9.42
C TRP A 59 7.82 3.37 -9.28
N ILE A 60 8.44 2.75 -8.28
CA ILE A 60 9.90 2.83 -8.08
C ILE A 60 10.65 2.23 -9.27
N ARG A 61 10.18 1.08 -9.78
CA ARG A 61 10.75 0.43 -10.99
C ARG A 61 10.65 1.33 -12.21
N LEU A 62 9.52 2.02 -12.39
CA LEU A 62 9.30 2.98 -13.46
C LEU A 62 10.30 4.14 -13.36
N ILE A 63 10.34 4.85 -12.23
CA ILE A 63 11.24 6.01 -12.07
C ILE A 63 12.72 5.63 -12.25
N ASN A 64 13.11 4.46 -11.75
CA ASN A 64 14.50 3.99 -11.84
C ASN A 64 14.85 3.29 -13.16
N TRP A 65 13.91 3.20 -14.11
CA TRP A 65 14.02 2.44 -15.36
C TRP A 65 14.54 1.01 -15.17
N ARG A 66 13.96 0.28 -14.20
CA ARG A 66 14.31 -1.13 -13.91
C ARG A 66 13.15 -2.06 -14.22
N LYS A 67 13.37 -2.99 -15.16
CA LYS A 67 12.38 -4.05 -15.49
C LYS A 67 12.24 -5.09 -14.38
N GLN A 68 13.35 -5.42 -13.71
CA GLN A 68 13.40 -6.38 -12.61
C GLN A 68 14.29 -5.83 -11.49
N SER A 69 13.96 -6.16 -10.24
CA SER A 69 14.73 -5.79 -9.06
C SER A 69 14.35 -6.69 -7.89
N THR A 70 15.36 -7.16 -7.17
CA THR A 70 15.23 -7.89 -5.90
C THR A 70 15.22 -6.93 -4.71
N ASN A 71 15.80 -5.75 -4.84
CA ASN A 71 15.90 -4.73 -3.78
C ASN A 71 14.81 -3.63 -3.87
N TYR A 72 13.53 -4.00 -3.86
CA TYR A 72 12.38 -3.07 -3.86
C TYR A 72 12.35 -2.04 -5.01
N GLY A 73 12.90 -2.37 -6.18
CA GLY A 73 12.97 -1.46 -7.32
C GLY A 73 14.20 -0.54 -7.32
N PHE A 74 15.08 -0.63 -6.31
CA PHE A 74 16.33 0.11 -6.22
C PHE A 74 17.53 -0.69 -6.76
N SER A 75 18.70 -0.05 -6.79
CA SER A 75 19.96 -0.72 -7.13
C SER A 75 20.36 -1.72 -6.05
N GLU A 76 20.89 -2.88 -6.46
CA GLU A 76 21.48 -3.89 -5.56
C GLU A 76 22.70 -3.37 -4.79
N LYS A 77 23.34 -2.26 -5.24
CA LYS A 77 24.42 -1.61 -4.48
C LYS A 77 23.91 -0.84 -3.25
N LYS A 78 22.61 -0.54 -3.18
CA LYS A 78 22.00 0.16 -2.05
C LYS A 78 21.79 -0.84 -0.90
N PRO A 79 22.17 -0.50 0.35
CA PRO A 79 21.87 -1.35 1.50
C PRO A 79 20.37 -1.68 1.59
N GLU A 80 20.05 -2.95 1.81
CA GLU A 80 18.67 -3.46 1.78
C GLU A 80 17.74 -2.71 2.74
N TRP A 81 18.19 -2.44 3.96
CA TRP A 81 17.40 -1.71 4.96
C TRP A 81 17.04 -0.29 4.49
N VAL A 82 17.92 0.39 3.74
CA VAL A 82 17.63 1.72 3.17
C VAL A 82 16.58 1.59 2.07
N ALA A 83 16.72 0.60 1.19
CA ALA A 83 15.75 0.34 0.13
C ALA A 83 14.36 0.01 0.70
N MET A 84 14.32 -0.80 1.76
CA MET A 84 13.09 -1.13 2.49
C MET A 84 12.42 0.12 3.07
N TRP A 85 13.14 0.98 3.78
CA TRP A 85 12.54 2.20 4.35
C TRP A 85 12.09 3.19 3.28
N LEU A 86 12.85 3.34 2.18
CA LEU A 86 12.42 4.17 1.06
C LEU A 86 11.14 3.63 0.40
N PHE A 87 11.05 2.30 0.26
CA PHE A 87 9.84 1.65 -0.22
C PHE A 87 8.65 1.94 0.70
N VAL A 88 8.82 1.76 2.01
CA VAL A 88 7.78 2.06 3.02
C VAL A 88 7.35 3.52 2.96
N ILE A 89 8.27 4.48 2.80
CA ILE A 89 7.94 5.90 2.70
C ILE A 89 7.12 6.19 1.43
N ILE A 90 7.52 5.63 0.29
CA ILE A 90 6.82 5.83 -0.99
C ILE A 90 5.43 5.20 -0.95
N ASP A 91 5.31 4.00 -0.39
CA ASP A 91 4.05 3.29 -0.20
C ASP A 91 3.07 4.11 0.68
N ASN A 92 3.52 4.56 1.85
CA ASN A 92 2.70 5.42 2.72
C ASN A 92 2.35 6.77 2.08
N SER A 93 3.22 7.32 1.23
CA SER A 93 2.94 8.57 0.52
C SER A 93 1.74 8.41 -0.42
N PHE A 94 1.61 7.25 -1.09
CA PHE A 94 0.47 6.97 -1.96
C PHE A 94 -0.82 6.95 -1.16
N HIS A 95 -0.83 6.24 -0.03
CA HIS A 95 -1.97 6.16 0.88
C HIS A 95 -2.38 7.53 1.41
N LEU A 96 -1.41 8.34 1.88
CA LEU A 96 -1.69 9.67 2.43
C LEU A 96 -2.25 10.64 1.37
N ILE A 97 -1.70 10.63 0.15
CA ILE A 97 -2.19 11.48 -0.95
C ILE A 97 -3.64 11.13 -1.29
N ILE A 98 -3.95 9.84 -1.43
CA ILE A 98 -5.30 9.41 -1.77
C ILE A 98 -6.27 9.64 -0.61
N ASN A 99 -5.88 9.37 0.63
CA ASN A 99 -6.70 9.65 1.80
C ASN A 99 -7.05 11.14 1.90
N TYR A 100 -6.05 12.01 1.72
CA TYR A 100 -6.26 13.46 1.71
C TYR A 100 -7.22 13.87 0.59
N ALA A 101 -7.03 13.35 -0.62
CA ALA A 101 -7.92 13.63 -1.75
C ALA A 101 -9.35 13.12 -1.49
N ALA A 102 -9.50 11.93 -0.90
CA ALA A 102 -10.80 11.35 -0.56
C ALA A 102 -11.54 12.22 0.45
N ILE A 103 -10.87 12.61 1.54
CA ILE A 103 -11.42 13.45 2.59
C ILE A 103 -11.77 14.84 2.04
N THR A 104 -10.94 15.43 1.19
CA THR A 104 -11.19 16.80 0.71
C THR A 104 -12.36 16.88 -0.27
N ASN A 105 -12.58 15.84 -1.09
CA ASN A 105 -13.54 15.88 -2.20
C ASN A 105 -14.85 15.12 -1.92
N PHE A 106 -14.91 14.25 -0.90
CA PHE A 106 -16.05 13.36 -0.66
C PHE A 106 -16.53 13.30 0.79
N ASN A 107 -15.99 14.16 1.67
CA ASN A 107 -16.46 14.30 3.04
C ASN A 107 -17.84 14.95 3.11
#